data_AF-A0A838RV52-F1
#
_entry.id   AF-A0A838RV52-F1
#
_cell.length_a   1.000
_cell.length_b   1.000
_cell.length_c   1.000
_cell.angle_alpha   90.00
_cell.angle_beta   90.00
_cell.angle_gamma   90.00
#
_symmetry.space_group_name_H-M   'P 1'
#
loop_
_entity.id
_entity.type
_entity.pdbx_description
1 polymer ?
#
loop_
_entity_poly.entity_id
_entity_poly.type
_entity_poly.pdbx_seq_one_letter_code
_entity_poly.pdbx_strand_id
1 'polypeptide(L)' 'MRYIPNSPEERAAMLHQIGLRSADDLFASIPEELRLTRALDTPAALSEIELLAGFERMAAN' A
#
# COMPACT_ATOMS: atom_id res chain seq x y z
N MET A 1 4.63 11.01 8.40
CA MET A 1 3.90 11.63 7.26
C MET A 1 2.90 10.63 6.69
N ARG A 2 1.66 11.04 6.39
CA ARG A 2 0.67 10.15 5.76
C ARG A 2 0.85 10.22 4.24
N TYR A 3 1.44 9.18 3.64
CA TYR A 3 1.68 9.13 2.19
C TYR A 3 0.39 8.95 1.38
N ILE A 4 -0.56 8.15 1.91
CA ILE A 4 -1.85 7.95 1.26
C ILE A 4 -2.77 9.12 1.59
N PRO A 5 -3.16 9.95 0.60
CA PRO A 5 -3.91 11.17 0.86
C PRO A 5 -5.36 10.87 1.28
N ASN A 6 -5.96 9.84 0.68
CA ASN A 6 -7.38 9.52 0.86
C ASN A 6 -7.59 8.64 2.11
N SER A 7 -8.60 8.97 2.90
CA SER A 7 -9.05 8.15 4.02
C SER A 7 -9.68 6.83 3.53
N PRO A 8 -9.83 5.81 4.42
CA PRO A 8 -10.58 4.60 4.10
C PRO A 8 -12.01 4.89 3.61
N GLU A 9 -12.68 5.88 4.20
CA GLU A 9 -14.05 6.29 3.86
C GLU A 9 -14.11 6.96 2.49
N GLU A 10 -13.16 7.86 2.20
CA GLU A 10 -13.06 8.51 0.88
C GLU A 10 -12.81 7.48 -0.23
N ARG A 11 -11.93 6.49 0.03
CA ARG A 11 -11.67 5.39 -0.91
C ARG A 11 -12.92 4.53 -1.15
N ALA A 12 -13.68 4.24 -0.11
CA ALA A 12 -14.93 3.49 -0.23
C ALA A 12 -15.98 4.28 -1.05
N ALA A 13 -16.10 5.59 -0.81
CA ALA A 13 -17.01 6.45 -1.56
C ALA A 13 -16.65 6.51 -3.06
N MET A 14 -15.35 6.65 -3.39
CA MET A 14 -14.89 6.65 -4.78
C MET A 14 -15.21 5.33 -5.49
N LEU A 15 -14.96 4.18 -4.84
CA LEU A 15 -15.29 2.85 -5.41
C LEU A 15 -16.80 2.71 -5.64
N HIS A 16 -17.62 3.12 -4.67
CA HIS A 16 -19.08 3.07 -4.80
C HIS A 16 -19.58 3.94 -5.97
N GLN A 17 -18.98 5.14 -6.17
CA GLN A 17 -19.35 6.03 -7.27
C GLN A 17 -19.16 5.39 -8.66
N ILE A 18 -18.18 4.49 -8.80
CA ILE A 18 -17.92 3.76 -10.05
C ILE A 18 -18.53 2.35 -10.06
N GLY A 19 -19.41 2.05 -9.10
CA GLY A 19 -20.14 0.76 -9.01
C GLY A 19 -19.30 -0.42 -8.52
N LEU A 20 -18.15 -0.17 -7.89
CA LEU A 20 -17.26 -1.19 -7.36
C LEU A 20 -17.40 -1.34 -5.84
N ARG A 21 -17.13 -2.54 -5.32
CA ARG A 21 -17.27 -2.85 -3.88
C ARG A 21 -15.92 -2.92 -3.17
N SER A 22 -14.86 -3.16 -3.93
CA SER A 22 -13.51 -3.34 -3.39
C SER A 22 -12.44 -2.86 -4.37
N ALA A 23 -11.21 -2.73 -3.86
CA ALA A 23 -10.06 -2.47 -4.72
C ALA A 23 -9.77 -3.67 -5.66
N ASP A 24 -10.10 -4.89 -5.25
CA ASP A 24 -9.90 -6.09 -6.09
C ASP A 24 -10.77 -6.05 -7.35
N ASP A 25 -11.98 -5.49 -7.26
CA ASP A 25 -12.85 -5.28 -8.42
C ASP A 25 -12.22 -4.34 -9.45
N LEU A 26 -11.43 -3.34 -9.00
CA LEU A 26 -10.72 -2.41 -9.89
C LEU A 26 -9.63 -3.11 -10.70
N PHE A 27 -9.04 -4.16 -10.13
CA PHE A 27 -7.96 -4.94 -10.77
C PHE A 27 -8.48 -6.13 -11.57
N ALA A 28 -9.80 -6.28 -11.74
CA ALA A 28 -10.43 -7.39 -12.47
C ALA A 28 -9.89 -7.60 -13.89
N SER A 29 -9.37 -6.55 -14.55
CA SER A 29 -8.79 -6.62 -15.89
C SER A 29 -7.44 -7.33 -15.98
N ILE A 30 -6.77 -7.56 -14.85
CA ILE A 30 -5.50 -8.29 -14.79
C ILE A 30 -5.83 -9.79 -14.67
N PRO A 31 -5.43 -10.66 -15.61
CA PRO A 31 -5.64 -12.11 -15.49
C PRO A 31 -5.10 -12.66 -14.17
N GLU A 32 -5.84 -13.58 -13.54
CA GLU A 32 -5.51 -14.09 -12.21
C GLU A 32 -4.15 -14.77 -12.17
N GLU A 33 -3.77 -15.50 -13.22
CA GLU A 33 -2.45 -16.14 -13.32
C GLU A 33 -1.27 -15.17 -13.34
N LEU A 34 -1.51 -13.89 -13.65
CA LEU A 34 -0.49 -12.84 -13.66
C LEU A 34 -0.43 -12.06 -12.33
N ARG A 35 -1.40 -12.27 -11.43
CA ARG A 35 -1.43 -11.59 -10.13
C ARG A 35 -0.52 -12.30 -9.15
N LEU A 36 0.19 -11.52 -8.33
CA LEU A 36 0.97 -12.07 -7.23
C LEU A 36 0.01 -12.56 -6.13
N THR A 37 -0.01 -13.87 -5.88
CA THR A 37 -0.90 -14.52 -4.89
C THR A 37 -0.28 -14.67 -3.50
N ARG A 38 0.91 -14.09 -3.30
CA ARG A 38 1.62 -14.05 -2.02
C ARG A 38 1.91 -12.60 -1.64
N ALA A 39 2.23 -12.39 -0.36
CA ALA A 39 2.77 -11.11 0.08
C ALA A 39 4.09 -10.78 -0.67
N LEU A 40 4.38 -9.49 -0.77
CA LEU A 40 5.68 -9.03 -1.24
C LEU A 40 6.76 -9.50 -0.27
N ASP A 41 7.91 -9.89 -0.83
CA ASP A 41 9.07 -10.31 -0.04
C ASP A 41 9.89 -9.08 0.34
N THR A 42 9.35 -8.32 1.30
CA THR A 42 9.94 -7.06 1.77
C THR A 42 9.96 -7.04 3.30
N PRO A 43 10.92 -6.33 3.92
CA PRO A 43 10.92 -6.11 5.36
C PRO A 43 9.62 -5.49 5.85
N ALA A 44 9.35 -5.64 7.14
CA ALA A 44 8.22 -4.98 7.78
C ALA A 44 8.32 -3.45 7.63
N ALA A 45 7.16 -2.79 7.55
CA ALA A 45 7.10 -1.35 7.50
C ALA A 45 7.72 -0.75 8.78
N LEU A 46 8.60 0.22 8.60
CA LEU A 46 9.18 0.99 9.69
C LEU A 46 8.34 2.25 9.93
N SER A 47 8.24 2.65 11.19
CA SER A 47 7.82 4.01 11.52
C SER A 47 8.85 5.03 11.01
N GLU A 48 8.43 6.28 10.90
CA GLU A 48 9.30 7.37 10.48
C GLU A 48 10.54 7.52 11.39
N ILE A 49 10.35 7.31 12.70
CA ILE A 49 11.43 7.38 13.70
C ILE A 49 12.43 6.23 13.49
N GLU A 50 11.94 5.00 13.31
CA GLU A 50 12.80 3.83 13.09
C GLU A 50 13.59 3.94 11.78
N LEU A 51 12.96 4.49 10.74
CA LEU A 51 13.59 4.73 9.45
C LEU A 51 14.76 5.72 9.56
N LEU A 52 14.54 6.86 10.21
CA LEU A 52 15.58 7.88 10.43
C LEU A 52 16.76 7.32 11.23
N ALA A 53 16.46 6.64 12.35
CA ALA A 53 17.50 6.00 13.17
C ALA A 53 18.27 4.91 12.39
N GLY A 54 17.60 4.21 11.47
CA GLY A 54 18.23 3.27 10.55
C GLY A 54 19.24 3.95 9.63
N PHE A 55 18.84 5.04 8.98
CA PHE A 55 19.72 5.81 8.09
C PHE A 55 20.92 6.41 8.82
N GLU A 56 20.73 6.97 10.02
CA GLU A 56 21.83 7.51 10.84
C GLU A 56 22.87 6.43 11.17
N ARG A 57 22.43 5.22 11.56
CA ARG A 57 23.34 4.09 11.82
C ARG A 57 24.10 3.65 10.57
N MET A 58 23.47 3.68 9.40
CA MET A 58 24.11 3.32 8.14
C MET A 58 25.18 4.35 7.73
N ALA A 59 24.92 5.63 7.96
CA ALA A 59 25.84 6.72 7.60
C ALA A 59 27.05 6.85 8.55
N ALA A 60 26.95 6.31 9.77
CA ALA A 60 28.02 6.33 10.77
C ALA A 60 29.13 5.28 10.53
N ASN A 61 29.00 4.45 9.49
CA ASN A 61 29.98 3.45 9.06
C ASN A 61 30.82 3.93 7.88
#